data_AF-A0A6B2AUL2-F1
#
_entry.id   AF-A0A6B2AUL2-F1
#
_cell.length_a   1.000
_cell.length_b   1.000
_cell.length_c   1.000
_cell.angle_alpha   90.00
_cell.angle_beta   90.00
_cell.angle_gamma   90.00
#
_symmetry.space_group_name_H-M   'P 1'
#
loop_
_entity.id
_entity.type
_entity.pdbx_description
1 polymer ?
#
loop_
_entity_poly.entity_id
_entity_poly.type
_entity_poly.pdbx_seq_one_letter_code
_entity_poly.pdbx_strand_id
1 'polypeptide(L)'
;MGTKAANQIPCLLSNATFQGDVISVANSMAVLAAMGQGHGNVIVADLDKAHLAGVQSVLAIAQSSGSQEAWLREVKRQHKSGYADHLELLIQRNQEHLSFDSLKQRLHRGGVSLVRADMASDSATELAGLAPHGVSGMYVSNIEMYLGGFLDKANTSINERQQALNTFKNNIVSLMGAEAFLIRGESVGMQVHNKNAAINDWIPQVR
;
A
#
# COMPACT_ATOMS: atom_id res chain seq x y z
N MET A 1 -20.58 7.25 -5.90
CA MET A 1 -20.56 6.91 -4.45
C MET A 1 -19.76 5.63 -4.32
N GLY A 2 -18.62 5.64 -3.61
CA GLY A 2 -17.79 4.44 -3.45
C GLY A 2 -18.57 3.34 -2.73
N THR A 3 -18.53 2.12 -3.27
CA THR A 3 -19.18 0.96 -2.67
C THR A 3 -18.65 0.71 -1.25
N LYS A 4 -19.47 0.14 -0.36
CA LYS A 4 -19.12 -0.12 1.06
C LYS A 4 -17.77 -0.84 1.24
N ALA A 5 -17.33 -1.63 0.25
CA ALA A 5 -16.05 -2.33 0.24
C ALA A 5 -14.83 -1.38 0.23
N ALA A 6 -14.89 -0.26 -0.52
CA ALA A 6 -13.77 0.68 -0.62
C ALA A 6 -13.47 1.40 0.71
N ASN A 7 -14.48 1.55 1.57
CA ASN A 7 -14.30 2.18 2.88
C ASN A 7 -13.66 1.26 3.91
N GLN A 8 -13.75 -0.06 3.75
CA GLN A 8 -13.24 -1.05 4.72
C GLN A 8 -11.78 -1.42 4.50
N ILE A 9 -11.21 -1.09 3.33
CA ILE A 9 -9.83 -1.44 2.96
C ILE A 9 -8.79 -0.91 3.95
N PRO A 10 -8.86 0.36 4.43
CA PRO A 10 -7.97 0.84 5.48
C PRO A 10 -8.01 -0.05 6.75
N CYS A 11 -9.21 -0.48 7.17
CA CYS A 11 -9.37 -1.37 8.32
C CYS A 11 -8.77 -2.75 8.06
N LEU A 12 -8.99 -3.33 6.88
CA LEU A 12 -8.44 -4.63 6.52
C LEU A 12 -6.91 -4.62 6.57
N LEU A 13 -6.29 -3.60 5.96
CA LEU A 13 -4.83 -3.44 5.98
C LEU A 13 -4.30 -3.17 7.39
N SER A 14 -4.98 -2.32 8.16
CA SER A 14 -4.66 -2.07 9.57
C SER A 14 -4.69 -3.37 10.40
N ASN A 15 -5.76 -4.16 10.26
CA ASN A 15 -5.95 -5.40 11.01
C ASN A 15 -4.98 -6.51 10.56
N ALA A 16 -4.57 -6.53 9.29
CA ALA A 16 -3.59 -7.50 8.78
C ALA A 16 -2.26 -7.44 9.53
N THR A 17 -1.91 -6.27 10.08
CA THR A 17 -0.68 -6.08 10.85
C THR A 17 -0.63 -6.90 12.15
N PHE A 18 -1.75 -7.48 12.61
CA PHE A 18 -1.77 -8.45 13.70
C PHE A 18 -1.36 -9.86 13.28
N GLN A 19 -1.54 -10.19 12.00
CA GLN A 19 -1.30 -11.54 11.45
C GLN A 19 0.06 -11.65 10.75
N GLY A 20 0.64 -10.53 10.34
CA GLY A 20 1.90 -10.50 9.60
C GLY A 20 2.21 -9.09 9.10
N ASP A 21 3.18 -9.01 8.19
CA ASP A 21 3.61 -7.77 7.56
C ASP A 21 2.64 -7.37 6.43
N VAL A 22 2.60 -6.07 6.12
CA VAL A 22 1.73 -5.51 5.09
C VAL A 22 2.57 -4.79 4.05
N ILE A 23 2.33 -5.09 2.77
CA ILE A 23 2.94 -4.37 1.65
C ILE A 23 1.89 -3.44 1.02
N SER A 24 2.26 -2.18 0.77
CA SER A 24 1.38 -1.23 0.09
C SER A 24 2.13 -0.44 -0.98
N VAL A 25 1.52 -0.35 -2.16
CA VAL A 25 1.99 0.49 -3.29
C VAL A 25 1.24 1.82 -3.38
N ALA A 26 0.65 2.30 -2.27
CA ALA A 26 -0.06 3.58 -2.27
C ALA A 26 0.16 4.39 -0.99
N ASN A 27 0.32 5.70 -1.17
CA ASN A 27 0.71 6.62 -0.11
C ASN A 27 -0.25 6.60 1.08
N SER A 28 -1.55 6.78 0.84
CA SER A 28 -2.55 6.82 1.91
C SER A 28 -2.73 5.45 2.57
N MET A 29 -2.72 4.38 1.80
CA MET A 29 -2.90 3.01 2.32
C MET A 29 -1.75 2.57 3.22
N ALA A 30 -0.50 2.93 2.88
CA ALA A 30 0.65 2.72 3.74
C ALA A 30 0.50 3.43 5.09
N VAL A 31 0.11 4.70 5.08
CA VAL A 31 -0.11 5.48 6.31
C VAL A 31 -1.23 4.86 7.16
N LEU A 32 -2.33 4.44 6.54
CA LEU A 32 -3.47 3.84 7.24
C LEU A 32 -3.14 2.45 7.80
N ALA A 33 -2.40 1.62 7.07
CA ALA A 33 -1.88 0.36 7.60
C ALA A 33 -0.99 0.60 8.83
N ALA A 34 -0.17 1.66 8.80
CA ALA A 34 0.72 2.05 9.89
C ALA A 34 -0.02 2.56 11.14
N MET A 35 -1.26 3.04 11.00
CA MET A 35 -2.15 3.41 12.11
C MET A 35 -2.81 2.20 12.78
N GLY A 36 -2.61 0.98 12.26
CA GLY A 36 -3.12 -0.24 12.88
C GLY A 36 -2.40 -0.62 14.15
N GLN A 37 -3.10 -1.38 14.99
CA GLN A 37 -2.64 -1.75 16.34
C GLN A 37 -1.73 -3.00 16.36
N GLY A 38 -1.50 -3.65 15.22
CA GLY A 38 -0.67 -4.85 15.14
C GLY A 38 0.84 -4.62 15.24
N HIS A 39 1.60 -5.71 15.11
CA HIS A 39 3.06 -5.75 15.29
C HIS A 39 3.84 -5.86 13.98
N GLY A 40 3.21 -6.32 12.91
CA GLY A 40 3.83 -6.46 11.59
C GLY A 40 4.34 -5.14 11.04
N ASN A 41 5.38 -5.25 10.21
CA ASN A 41 5.99 -4.17 9.45
C ASN A 41 5.02 -3.69 8.37
N VAL A 42 5.03 -2.38 8.12
CA VAL A 42 4.40 -1.79 6.95
C VAL A 42 5.48 -1.43 5.94
N ILE A 43 5.45 -2.10 4.80
CA ILE A 43 6.45 -1.98 3.75
C ILE A 43 5.81 -1.20 2.59
N VAL A 44 6.44 -0.09 2.23
CA VAL A 44 6.03 0.77 1.12
C VAL A 44 6.96 0.49 -0.05
N ALA A 45 6.40 0.02 -1.16
CA ALA A 45 7.15 -0.41 -2.34
C ALA A 45 6.45 0.04 -3.63
N ASP A 46 7.15 -0.07 -4.76
CA ASP A 46 6.63 0.18 -6.11
C ASP A 46 6.00 1.57 -6.33
N LEU A 47 6.54 2.56 -5.61
CA LEU A 47 6.21 3.98 -5.76
C LEU A 47 7.33 4.70 -6.52
N ASP A 48 6.95 5.66 -7.35
CA ASP A 48 7.94 6.60 -7.89
C ASP A 48 8.56 7.46 -6.77
N LYS A 49 9.65 8.15 -7.11
CA LYS A 49 10.43 8.95 -6.17
C LYS A 49 9.60 10.06 -5.51
N ALA A 50 8.68 10.69 -6.24
CA ALA A 50 7.87 11.78 -5.72
C ALA A 50 6.81 11.25 -4.74
N HIS A 51 6.15 10.15 -5.09
CA HIS A 51 5.19 9.49 -4.22
C HIS A 51 5.85 8.98 -2.93
N LEU A 52 7.00 8.31 -3.04
CA LEU A 52 7.74 7.82 -1.87
C LEU A 52 8.18 8.96 -0.94
N ALA A 53 8.69 10.06 -1.50
CA ALA A 53 9.05 11.25 -0.73
C ALA A 53 7.82 11.89 -0.05
N GLY A 54 6.66 11.86 -0.70
CA GLY A 54 5.38 12.28 -0.13
C GLY A 54 5.03 11.46 1.12
N VAL A 55 5.08 10.12 1.04
CA VAL A 55 4.85 9.24 2.20
C VAL A 55 5.84 9.53 3.32
N GLN A 56 7.13 9.60 2.98
CA GLN A 56 8.18 9.86 3.96
C GLN A 56 7.95 11.18 4.72
N SER A 57 7.59 12.24 4.00
CA SER A 57 7.27 13.54 4.61
C SER A 57 6.05 13.45 5.54
N VAL A 58 4.98 12.77 5.12
CA VAL A 58 3.76 12.61 5.93
C VAL A 58 4.04 11.86 7.24
N LEU A 59 4.86 10.80 7.18
CA LEU A 59 5.29 10.05 8.36
C LEU A 59 6.23 10.87 9.25
N ALA A 60 7.15 11.65 8.68
CA ALA A 60 8.03 12.54 9.45
C ALA A 60 7.23 13.61 10.22
N ILE A 61 6.20 14.20 9.60
CA ILE A 61 5.31 15.14 10.28
C ILE A 61 4.58 14.45 11.45
N ALA A 62 4.18 13.18 11.29
CA ALA A 62 3.53 12.43 12.37
C ALA A 62 4.47 12.26 13.59
N GLN A 63 5.76 12.00 13.36
CA GLN A 63 6.75 11.85 14.44
C GLN A 63 6.89 13.13 15.28
N SER A 64 6.87 14.31 14.64
CA SER A 64 6.98 15.59 15.35
C SER A 64 5.66 16.11 15.91
N SER A 65 4.53 15.49 15.58
CA SER A 65 3.20 15.99 15.96
C SER A 65 2.74 15.49 17.33
N GLY A 66 2.08 16.38 18.08
CA GLY A 66 1.53 16.09 19.40
C GLY A 66 0.16 15.38 19.36
N SER A 67 -0.61 15.57 18.30
CA SER A 67 -1.94 14.96 18.12
C SER A 67 -2.26 14.72 16.65
N GLN A 68 -3.32 13.95 16.37
CA GLN A 68 -3.80 13.70 15.01
C GLN A 68 -4.23 14.98 14.30
N GLU A 69 -4.89 15.91 15.00
CA GLU A 69 -5.35 17.17 14.45
C GLU A 69 -4.17 18.07 14.05
N ALA A 70 -3.13 18.11 14.89
CA ALA A 70 -1.91 18.85 14.58
C ALA A 70 -1.20 18.26 13.36
N TRP A 71 -1.10 16.91 13.30
CA TRP A 71 -0.53 16.20 12.18
C TRP A 71 -1.28 16.46 10.87
N LEU A 72 -2.60 16.27 10.83
CA LEU A 72 -3.41 16.48 9.62
C LEU A 72 -3.36 17.94 9.15
N ARG A 73 -3.37 18.90 10.08
CA ARG A 73 -3.23 20.34 9.76
C ARG A 73 -1.89 20.63 9.08
N GLU A 74 -0.80 20.04 9.58
CA GLU A 74 0.54 20.26 9.04
C GLU A 74 0.74 19.53 7.70
N VAL A 75 0.20 18.31 7.55
CA VAL A 75 0.15 17.62 6.26
C VAL A 75 -0.61 18.45 5.22
N LYS A 76 -1.76 19.02 5.60
CA LYS A 76 -2.55 19.93 4.73
C LYS A 76 -1.75 21.16 4.32
N ARG A 77 -0.95 21.72 5.23
CA ARG A 77 -0.08 22.87 4.96
C ARG A 77 1.04 22.53 3.97
N GLN A 78 1.67 21.36 4.09
CA GLN A 78 2.83 20.97 3.28
C GLN A 78 2.48 20.30 1.94
N HIS A 79 1.41 19.49 1.88
CA HIS A 79 1.10 18.62 0.73
C HIS A 79 -0.15 19.04 -0.06
N LYS A 80 -0.68 20.23 0.23
CA LYS A 80 -1.98 20.74 -0.29
C LYS A 80 -3.17 19.94 0.27
N SER A 81 -4.36 20.51 0.12
CA SER A 81 -5.56 19.99 0.79
C SER A 81 -5.99 18.60 0.34
N GLY A 82 -5.92 18.28 -0.96
CA GLY A 82 -6.52 17.05 -1.50
C GLY A 82 -6.02 15.74 -0.88
N TYR A 83 -4.72 15.61 -0.60
CA TYR A 83 -4.18 14.41 0.06
C TYR A 83 -4.57 14.35 1.55
N ALA A 84 -4.44 15.48 2.25
CA ALA A 84 -4.80 15.58 3.67
C ALA A 84 -6.30 15.35 3.90
N ASP A 85 -7.16 15.93 3.06
CA ASP A 85 -8.61 15.77 3.09
C ASP A 85 -8.98 14.30 2.82
N HIS A 86 -8.25 13.61 1.93
CA HIS A 86 -8.45 12.18 1.68
C HIS A 86 -8.04 11.31 2.88
N LEU A 87 -6.89 11.58 3.51
CA LEU A 87 -6.48 10.90 4.74
C LEU A 87 -7.50 11.12 5.86
N GLU A 88 -7.89 12.37 6.10
CA GLU A 88 -8.86 12.73 7.12
C GLU A 88 -10.19 12.00 6.91
N LEU A 89 -10.70 11.98 5.68
CA LEU A 89 -11.91 11.23 5.34
C LEU A 89 -11.80 9.74 5.64
N LEU A 90 -10.67 9.12 5.28
CA LEU A 90 -10.46 7.68 5.53
C LEU A 90 -10.29 7.36 7.00
N ILE A 91 -9.65 8.23 7.78
CA ILE A 91 -9.51 8.09 9.23
C ILE A 91 -10.87 8.21 9.90
N GLN A 92 -11.65 9.24 9.57
CA GLN A 92 -13.00 9.45 10.14
C GLN A 92 -13.93 8.26 9.89
N ARG A 93 -13.83 7.62 8.71
CA ARG A 93 -14.66 6.46 8.35
C ARG A 93 -14.30 5.16 9.06
N ASN A 94 -13.10 5.08 9.63
CA ASN A 94 -12.48 3.85 10.11
C ASN A 94 -11.91 4.02 11.51
N GLN A 95 -12.47 4.96 12.28
CA GLN A 95 -11.86 5.47 13.50
C GLN A 95 -11.66 4.38 14.57
N GLU A 96 -12.54 3.38 14.67
CA GLU A 96 -12.35 2.28 15.64
C GLU A 96 -11.14 1.37 15.34
N HIS A 97 -10.60 1.41 14.12
CA HIS A 97 -9.51 0.55 13.66
C HIS A 97 -8.19 1.30 13.44
N LEU A 98 -8.17 2.61 13.60
CA LEU A 98 -7.04 3.47 13.27
C LEU A 98 -6.69 4.35 14.46
N SER A 99 -5.40 4.37 14.81
CA SER A 99 -4.90 5.13 15.94
C SER A 99 -3.66 5.92 15.55
N PHE A 100 -3.70 7.24 15.76
CA PHE A 100 -2.53 8.10 15.61
C PHE A 100 -1.41 7.73 16.60
N ASP A 101 -1.76 7.30 17.82
CA ASP A 101 -0.77 6.81 18.79
C ASP A 101 -0.09 5.53 18.30
N SER A 102 -0.84 4.62 17.67
CA SER A 102 -0.26 3.41 17.06
C SER A 102 0.70 3.76 15.92
N LEU A 103 0.34 4.73 15.08
CA LEU A 103 1.25 5.26 14.05
C LEU A 103 2.55 5.80 14.68
N LYS A 104 2.45 6.63 15.73
CA LYS A 104 3.63 7.17 16.43
C LYS A 104 4.50 6.07 17.02
N GLN A 105 3.91 5.13 17.74
CA GLN A 105 4.63 3.99 18.32
C GLN A 105 5.34 3.18 17.24
N ARG A 106 4.67 2.94 16.10
CA ARG A 106 5.23 2.20 14.98
C ARG A 106 6.42 2.94 14.35
N LEU A 107 6.32 4.25 14.20
CA LEU A 107 7.41 5.08 13.70
C LEU A 107 8.60 5.13 14.68
N HIS A 108 8.36 5.13 15.99
CA HIS A 108 9.43 5.08 17.00
C HIS A 108 10.18 3.74 17.01
N ARG A 109 9.49 2.62 16.79
CA ARG A 109 10.09 1.27 16.78
C ARG A 109 10.64 0.83 15.41
N GLY A 110 10.57 1.68 14.40
CA GLY A 110 11.01 1.35 13.04
C GLY A 110 10.09 0.37 12.29
N GLY A 111 8.80 0.28 12.64
CA GLY A 111 7.84 -0.65 12.02
C GLY A 111 7.27 -0.19 10.67
N VAL A 112 7.92 0.77 10.01
CA VAL A 112 7.59 1.21 8.65
C VAL A 112 8.86 1.25 7.82
N SER A 113 8.90 0.49 6.72
CA SER A 113 10.02 0.42 5.79
C SER A 113 9.62 1.03 4.46
N LEU A 114 10.35 2.04 4.01
CA LEU A 114 10.14 2.69 2.72
C LEU A 114 11.25 2.24 1.78
N VAL A 115 10.89 1.51 0.72
CA VAL A 115 11.86 0.90 -0.18
C VAL A 115 11.50 1.13 -1.63
N ARG A 116 12.54 1.22 -2.46
CA ARG A 116 12.42 1.38 -3.91
C ARG A 116 12.60 0.02 -4.58
N ALA A 117 11.58 -0.83 -4.45
CA ALA A 117 11.52 -2.10 -5.16
C ALA A 117 10.45 -2.02 -6.25
N ASP A 118 10.81 -2.37 -7.48
CA ASP A 118 9.87 -2.58 -8.59
C ASP A 118 9.33 -4.01 -8.48
N MET A 119 8.04 -4.14 -8.17
CA MET A 119 7.44 -5.45 -7.96
C MET A 119 7.33 -6.27 -9.25
N ALA A 120 7.52 -5.69 -10.43
CA ALA A 120 7.59 -6.38 -11.72
C ALA A 120 9.02 -6.75 -12.14
N SER A 121 9.98 -6.69 -11.21
CA SER A 121 11.40 -7.00 -11.43
C SER A 121 11.97 -7.89 -10.33
N ASP A 122 13.22 -8.33 -10.49
CA ASP A 122 13.92 -9.13 -9.48
C ASP A 122 14.21 -8.34 -8.18
N SER A 123 14.15 -7.01 -8.21
CA SER A 123 14.32 -6.17 -7.00
C SER A 123 13.22 -6.42 -5.95
N ALA A 124 12.08 -6.99 -6.34
CA ALA A 124 11.03 -7.38 -5.41
C ALA A 124 11.47 -8.45 -4.40
N THR A 125 12.51 -9.23 -4.72
CA THR A 125 13.06 -10.25 -3.82
C THR A 125 13.62 -9.64 -2.53
N GLU A 126 14.06 -8.37 -2.56
CA GLU A 126 14.51 -7.63 -1.38
C GLU A 126 13.38 -7.44 -0.35
N LEU A 127 12.11 -7.43 -0.79
CA LEU A 127 10.95 -7.28 0.09
C LEU A 127 10.79 -8.49 1.03
N ALA A 128 11.21 -9.69 0.60
CA ALA A 128 11.13 -10.89 1.42
C ALA A 128 11.99 -10.76 2.69
N GLY A 129 13.15 -10.09 2.58
CA GLY A 129 14.03 -9.84 3.74
C GLY A 129 13.47 -8.82 4.73
N LEU A 130 12.50 -7.99 4.32
CA LEU A 130 11.87 -6.96 5.15
C LEU A 130 10.58 -7.44 5.83
N ALA A 131 10.08 -8.63 5.44
CA ALA A 131 8.84 -9.22 5.92
C ALA A 131 9.09 -10.49 6.77
N PRO A 132 9.78 -10.40 7.92
CA PRO A 132 10.13 -11.57 8.73
C PRO A 132 8.91 -12.26 9.37
N HIS A 133 7.75 -11.61 9.44
CA HIS A 133 6.52 -12.18 9.98
C HIS A 133 5.65 -12.81 8.88
N GLY A 134 6.11 -12.78 7.63
CA GLY A 134 5.33 -13.16 6.45
C GLY A 134 4.28 -12.11 6.09
N VAL A 135 4.00 -11.94 4.80
CA VAL A 135 3.06 -10.92 4.34
C VAL A 135 1.62 -11.44 4.44
N SER A 136 0.81 -10.82 5.31
CA SER A 136 -0.59 -11.18 5.57
C SER A 136 -1.58 -10.38 4.71
N GLY A 137 -1.18 -9.20 4.23
CA GLY A 137 -2.00 -8.35 3.40
C GLY A 137 -1.18 -7.54 2.41
N MET A 138 -1.70 -7.36 1.20
CA MET A 138 -1.05 -6.55 0.18
C MET A 138 -2.04 -5.65 -0.54
N TYR A 139 -1.71 -4.37 -0.68
CA TYR A 139 -2.44 -3.42 -1.51
C TYR A 139 -1.62 -3.07 -2.76
N VAL A 140 -2.13 -3.42 -3.94
CA VAL A 140 -1.44 -3.23 -5.23
C VAL A 140 -2.09 -2.17 -6.12
N SER A 141 -3.09 -1.43 -5.63
CA SER A 141 -3.83 -0.44 -6.44
C SER A 141 -4.34 -1.08 -7.75
N ASN A 142 -4.44 -0.30 -8.82
CA ASN A 142 -4.70 -0.74 -10.18
C ASN A 142 -3.40 -0.92 -11.00
N ILE A 143 -2.32 -1.39 -10.38
CA ILE A 143 -0.99 -1.46 -11.00
C ILE A 143 -0.95 -2.41 -12.22
N GLU A 144 -1.89 -3.33 -12.36
CA GLU A 144 -2.05 -4.13 -13.57
C GLU A 144 -2.34 -3.28 -14.82
N MET A 145 -2.88 -2.07 -14.63
CA MET A 145 -3.09 -1.11 -15.71
C MET A 145 -1.78 -0.43 -16.13
N TYR A 146 -0.72 -0.55 -15.33
CA TYR A 146 0.54 0.20 -15.45
C TYR A 146 1.76 -0.70 -15.17
N LEU A 147 1.73 -1.95 -15.63
CA LEU A 147 2.70 -3.02 -15.31
C LEU A 147 4.16 -2.54 -15.12
N GLY A 148 4.60 -2.49 -13.87
CA GLY A 148 5.97 -2.12 -13.45
C GLY A 148 6.16 -0.65 -13.10
N GLY A 149 5.38 -0.15 -12.14
CA GLY A 149 5.46 1.22 -11.64
C GLY A 149 4.35 2.14 -12.14
N PHE A 150 3.90 3.03 -11.25
CA PHE A 150 3.05 4.16 -11.63
C PHE A 150 3.78 4.99 -12.69
N LEU A 151 3.23 5.00 -13.91
CA LEU A 151 3.63 5.80 -15.09
C LEU A 151 4.43 5.05 -16.17
N ASP A 152 3.63 4.61 -17.15
CA ASP A 152 3.88 4.61 -18.59
C ASP A 152 5.12 3.89 -19.12
N LYS A 153 4.87 2.63 -19.47
CA LYS A 153 5.63 1.86 -20.47
C LYS A 153 5.19 2.23 -21.90
N ALA A 154 5.14 3.54 -22.20
CA ALA A 154 4.93 4.02 -23.56
C ALA A 154 6.04 3.42 -24.43
N ASN A 155 5.64 2.67 -25.47
CA ASN A 155 6.51 1.91 -26.39
C ASN A 155 6.92 0.48 -25.98
N THR A 156 6.34 -0.10 -24.93
CA THR A 156 6.65 -1.49 -24.56
C THR A 156 5.76 -2.47 -25.33
N SER A 157 6.36 -3.50 -25.93
CA SER A 157 5.64 -4.52 -26.69
C SER A 157 4.65 -5.28 -25.79
N ILE A 158 3.66 -5.94 -26.40
CA ILE A 158 2.72 -6.81 -25.67
C ILE A 158 3.48 -7.93 -24.95
N ASN A 159 4.53 -8.47 -25.56
CA ASN A 159 5.35 -9.54 -24.96
C ASN A 159 6.08 -9.07 -23.71
N GLU A 160 6.72 -7.88 -23.76
CA GLU A 160 7.40 -7.30 -22.60
C GLU A 160 6.42 -6.93 -21.48
N ARG A 161 5.21 -6.45 -21.83
CA ARG A 161 4.13 -6.23 -20.87
C ARG A 161 3.68 -7.54 -20.22
N GLN A 162 3.48 -8.60 -21.01
CA GLN A 162 3.10 -9.92 -20.48
C GLN A 162 4.19 -10.49 -19.57
N GLN A 163 5.46 -10.32 -19.92
CA GLN A 163 6.58 -10.75 -19.08
C GLN A 163 6.60 -10.00 -17.75
N ALA A 164 6.48 -8.67 -17.77
CA ALA A 164 6.43 -7.86 -16.54
C ALA A 164 5.24 -8.25 -15.65
N LEU A 165 4.07 -8.50 -16.24
CA LEU A 165 2.91 -9.01 -15.49
C LEU A 165 3.19 -10.37 -14.86
N ASN A 166 3.80 -11.29 -15.61
CA ASN A 166 4.13 -12.62 -15.07
C ASN A 166 5.13 -12.51 -13.91
N THR A 167 6.16 -11.68 -14.03
CA THR A 167 7.11 -11.41 -12.94
C THR A 167 6.39 -10.82 -11.73
N PHE A 168 5.53 -9.82 -11.93
CA PHE A 168 4.73 -9.21 -10.88
C PHE A 168 3.84 -10.22 -10.14
N LYS A 169 3.13 -11.07 -10.88
CA LYS A 169 2.32 -12.17 -10.31
C LYS A 169 3.17 -13.14 -9.49
N ASN A 170 4.32 -13.56 -10.01
CA ASN A 170 5.22 -14.48 -9.30
C ASN A 170 5.77 -13.87 -8.02
N ASN A 171 6.11 -12.58 -8.03
CA ASN A 171 6.58 -11.85 -6.86
C ASN A 171 5.48 -11.73 -5.80
N ILE A 172 4.23 -11.46 -6.20
CA ILE A 172 3.08 -11.48 -5.27
C ILE A 172 2.91 -12.86 -4.62
N VAL A 173 2.91 -13.93 -5.41
CA VAL A 173 2.70 -15.29 -4.92
C VAL A 173 3.78 -15.70 -3.91
N SER A 174 5.03 -15.33 -4.20
CA SER A 174 6.20 -15.67 -3.36
C SER A 174 6.29 -14.84 -2.08
N LEU A 175 5.89 -13.56 -2.10
CA LEU A 175 5.90 -12.70 -0.92
C LEU A 175 4.76 -13.00 0.05
N MET A 176 3.57 -13.30 -0.48
CA MET A 176 2.36 -13.42 0.33
C MET A 176 2.23 -14.78 1.01
N GLY A 177 1.76 -14.79 2.26
CA GLY A 177 1.38 -16.02 2.97
C GLY A 177 0.22 -16.78 2.27
N ALA A 178 -0.03 -18.03 2.69
CA ALA A 178 -1.09 -18.85 2.11
C ALA A 178 -2.49 -18.25 2.34
N GLU A 179 -2.74 -17.74 3.54
CA GLU A 179 -4.01 -17.14 3.97
C GLU A 179 -4.05 -15.61 3.77
N ALA A 180 -3.07 -15.05 3.06
CA ALA A 180 -2.97 -13.62 2.87
C ALA A 180 -4.00 -13.10 1.85
N PHE A 181 -4.48 -11.88 2.06
CA PHE A 181 -5.42 -11.23 1.15
C PHE A 181 -4.74 -10.19 0.26
N LEU A 182 -5.22 -10.08 -0.98
CA LEU A 182 -4.74 -9.13 -1.98
C LEU A 182 -5.84 -8.12 -2.28
N ILE A 183 -5.49 -6.84 -2.26
CA ILE A 183 -6.39 -5.73 -2.61
C ILE A 183 -5.89 -5.06 -3.89
N ARG A 184 -6.73 -5.06 -4.91
CA ARG A 184 -6.46 -4.40 -6.20
C ARG A 184 -7.63 -3.51 -6.63
N GLY A 185 -7.34 -2.54 -7.49
CA GLY A 185 -8.30 -1.64 -8.08
C GLY A 185 -8.81 -2.20 -9.41
N GLU A 186 -10.13 -2.29 -9.56
CA GLU A 186 -10.82 -2.62 -10.80
C GLU A 186 -11.58 -1.41 -11.36
N SER A 187 -12.11 -1.54 -12.58
CA SER A 187 -12.88 -0.52 -13.29
C SER A 187 -14.10 0.03 -12.52
N VAL A 188 -14.59 -0.70 -11.52
CA VAL A 188 -15.74 -0.31 -10.66
C VAL A 188 -15.36 -0.06 -9.19
N GLY A 189 -14.07 0.00 -8.86
CA GLY A 189 -13.58 0.28 -7.50
C GLY A 189 -12.59 -0.77 -7.01
N MET A 190 -12.23 -0.68 -5.73
CA MET A 190 -11.28 -1.61 -5.13
C MET A 190 -11.97 -2.89 -4.63
N GLN A 191 -11.30 -4.03 -4.81
CA GLN A 191 -11.80 -5.34 -4.42
C GLN A 191 -10.76 -6.13 -3.61
N VAL A 192 -11.26 -7.00 -2.74
CA VAL A 192 -10.48 -7.89 -1.87
C VAL A 192 -10.58 -9.29 -2.43
N HIS A 193 -9.45 -9.95 -2.59
CA HIS A 193 -9.37 -11.28 -3.18
C HIS A 193 -8.43 -12.18 -2.38
N ASN A 194 -8.64 -13.50 -2.49
CA ASN A 194 -7.54 -14.43 -2.27
C ASN A 194 -6.45 -14.18 -3.31
N LYS A 195 -5.17 -14.23 -2.93
CA LYS A 195 -4.04 -13.94 -3.83
C LYS A 195 -4.08 -14.74 -5.14
N ASN A 196 -4.41 -16.04 -5.09
CA ASN A 196 -4.41 -16.90 -6.27
C ASN A 196 -5.59 -16.59 -7.19
N ALA A 197 -6.75 -16.26 -6.62
CA ALA A 197 -7.92 -15.86 -7.41
C ALA A 197 -7.65 -14.53 -8.13
N ALA A 198 -7.10 -13.52 -7.43
CA ALA A 198 -6.88 -12.20 -8.03
C ALA A 198 -5.87 -12.19 -9.18
N ILE A 199 -4.81 -13.00 -9.12
CA ILE A 199 -3.75 -13.00 -10.14
C ILE A 199 -4.15 -13.77 -11.41
N ASN A 200 -5.06 -14.75 -11.30
CA ASN A 200 -5.44 -15.58 -12.44
C ASN A 200 -6.21 -14.77 -13.49
N ASP A 201 -6.98 -13.78 -13.04
CA ASP A 201 -7.84 -12.96 -13.91
C ASP A 201 -7.13 -11.71 -14.48
N TRP A 202 -5.86 -11.49 -14.14
CA TRP A 202 -5.09 -10.36 -14.66
C TRP A 202 -4.64 -10.58 -16.10
N ILE A 203 -5.04 -9.65 -16.98
CA ILE A 203 -4.66 -9.61 -18.38
C ILE A 203 -4.06 -8.23 -18.67
N PRO A 204 -2.95 -8.11 -19.43
CA PRO A 204 -2.42 -6.81 -19.83
C PRO A 204 -3.48 -6.03 -20.62
N GLN A 205 -3.73 -4.79 -20.22
CA GLN A 205 -4.63 -3.91 -20.97
C GLN A 205 -3.96 -3.49 -22.28
N VAL A 206 -4.66 -3.69 -23.39
CA VAL A 206 -4.27 -3.15 -24.70
C VAL A 206 -4.85 -1.74 -24.77
N ARG A 207 -4.00 -0.72 -24.65
CA ARG A 207 -4.37 0.64 -25.08
C ARG A 207 -4.28 0.73 -26.59
#